data_AF-A0A6N7L9H7-F1
#
_entry.id   AF-A0A6N7L9H7-F1
#
_cell.length_a   1.000
_cell.length_b   1.000
_cell.length_c   1.000
_cell.angle_alpha   90.00
_cell.angle_beta   90.00
_cell.angle_gamma   90.00
#
_symmetry.space_group_name_H-M   'P 1'
#
loop_
_entity.id
_entity.type
_entity.pdbx_description
1 polymer ?
#
loop_
_entity_poly.entity_id
_entity_poly.type
_entity_poly.pdbx_seq_one_letter_code
_entity_poly.pdbx_strand_id
1 'polypeptide(L)'
;MAPVKVDPEKIREFEDAESFYRWLGSHHDTADEVWIKIHKLGSGLKSITPKEAIDVVLCWGWIDGLRKGLDDKSFLQRYTPRGRKSIWSQINVDNVARLIEEGRMTEHGLKQVEAAKADGRWERAYASGKDMKIPDDLQAAIDAEPKASEMLAKLSAQNRFALAFRTRNMKTEAGRKKKIETFVEMLKRGETIYPQGRK
;
A
#
# COMPACT_ATOMS: atom_id res chain seq x y z
N MET A 1 9.68 -6.25 10.79
CA MET A 1 8.89 -7.30 10.10
C MET A 1 9.88 -8.29 9.52
N ALA A 2 9.61 -9.59 9.63
CA ALA A 2 10.44 -10.59 8.96
C ALA A 2 10.44 -10.32 7.44
N PRO A 3 11.56 -10.56 6.74
CA PRO A 3 11.62 -10.37 5.30
C PRO A 3 10.64 -11.33 4.61
N VAL A 4 9.79 -10.79 3.74
CA VAL A 4 8.87 -11.61 2.95
C VAL A 4 9.68 -12.40 1.93
N LYS A 5 9.62 -13.73 2.05
CA LYS A 5 10.13 -14.68 1.07
C LYS A 5 9.12 -14.75 -0.07
N VAL A 6 9.59 -14.53 -1.29
CA VAL A 6 8.74 -14.68 -2.48
C VAL A 6 8.81 -16.13 -2.92
N ASP A 7 7.64 -16.73 -3.09
CA ASP A 7 7.50 -18.05 -3.70
C ASP A 7 7.64 -17.92 -5.23
N PRO A 8 8.69 -18.53 -5.85
CA PRO A 8 8.87 -18.47 -7.30
C PRO A 8 7.68 -18.99 -8.10
N GLU A 9 6.92 -19.95 -7.56
CA GLU A 9 5.77 -20.55 -8.25
C GLU A 9 4.59 -19.57 -8.39
N LYS A 10 4.60 -18.49 -7.61
CA LYS A 10 3.59 -17.42 -7.64
C LYS A 10 4.03 -16.19 -8.45
N ILE A 11 5.22 -16.23 -9.06
CA ILE A 11 5.71 -15.15 -9.92
C ILE A 11 5.12 -15.31 -11.33
N ARG A 12 4.58 -14.23 -11.89
CA ARG A 12 4.05 -14.15 -13.25
C ARG A 12 4.52 -12.87 -13.93
N GLU A 13 4.57 -12.91 -15.26
CA GLU A 13 4.79 -11.74 -16.11
C GLU A 13 3.53 -11.50 -16.94
N PHE A 14 3.19 -10.23 -17.14
CA PHE A 14 2.07 -9.81 -17.97
C PHE A 14 2.55 -8.65 -18.84
N GLU A 15 2.20 -8.69 -20.12
CA GLU A 15 2.60 -7.65 -21.07
C GLU A 15 1.75 -6.38 -20.93
N ASP A 16 0.51 -6.52 -20.46
CA ASP A 16 -0.49 -5.45 -20.43
C ASP A 16 -1.62 -5.76 -19.43
N ALA A 17 -2.52 -4.78 -19.25
CA ALA A 17 -3.68 -4.91 -18.38
C ALA A 17 -4.61 -6.06 -18.78
N GLU A 18 -4.76 -6.31 -20.09
CA GLU A 18 -5.73 -7.27 -20.61
C GLU A 18 -5.31 -8.72 -20.32
N SER A 19 -4.03 -9.04 -20.51
CA SER A 19 -3.47 -10.34 -20.15
C SER A 19 -3.59 -10.64 -18.66
N PHE A 20 -3.39 -9.64 -17.80
CA PHE A 20 -3.61 -9.80 -16.36
C PHE A 20 -5.10 -9.92 -16.00
N TYR A 21 -5.97 -9.17 -16.66
CA TYR A 21 -7.42 -9.23 -16.45
C TYR A 21 -7.96 -10.63 -16.75
N ARG A 22 -7.54 -11.24 -17.88
CA ARG A 22 -7.91 -12.63 -18.22
C ARG A 22 -7.42 -13.63 -17.16
N TRP A 23 -6.20 -13.43 -16.66
CA TRP A 23 -5.66 -14.31 -15.61
C TRP A 23 -6.50 -14.24 -14.34
N LEU A 24 -6.85 -13.04 -13.84
CA LEU A 24 -7.75 -12.93 -12.70
C LEU A 24 -9.13 -13.51 -12.97
N GLY A 25 -9.65 -13.39 -14.20
CA GLY A 25 -10.90 -14.04 -14.57
C GLY A 25 -10.93 -15.55 -14.32
N SER A 26 -9.78 -16.22 -14.39
CA SER A 26 -9.67 -17.66 -14.14
C SER A 26 -9.15 -18.03 -12.75
N HIS A 27 -8.64 -17.08 -11.96
CA HIS A 27 -7.91 -17.38 -10.72
C HIS A 27 -8.30 -16.52 -9.51
N HIS A 28 -9.20 -15.54 -9.65
CA HIS A 28 -9.50 -14.56 -8.61
C HIS A 28 -10.04 -15.18 -7.30
N ASP A 29 -10.62 -16.37 -7.36
CA ASP A 29 -11.23 -17.11 -6.25
C ASP A 29 -10.38 -18.31 -5.77
N THR A 30 -9.47 -18.82 -6.59
CA THR A 30 -8.58 -19.95 -6.24
C THR A 30 -7.18 -19.53 -5.82
N ALA A 31 -6.65 -18.42 -6.35
CA ALA A 31 -5.31 -17.94 -6.01
C ALA A 31 -5.34 -17.06 -4.76
N ASP A 32 -4.41 -17.32 -3.83
CA ASP A 32 -4.26 -16.56 -2.58
C ASP A 32 -3.37 -15.32 -2.75
N GLU A 33 -2.46 -15.33 -3.72
CA GLU A 33 -1.64 -14.19 -4.13
C GLU A 33 -1.04 -14.40 -5.54
N VAL A 34 -0.58 -13.30 -6.14
CA VAL A 34 0.31 -13.32 -7.31
C VAL A 34 1.39 -12.25 -7.14
N TRP A 35 2.61 -12.56 -7.56
CA TRP A 35 3.69 -11.59 -7.69
C TRP A 35 3.90 -11.29 -9.17
N ILE A 36 3.63 -10.06 -9.58
CA ILE A 36 3.92 -9.64 -10.94
C ILE A 36 5.36 -9.15 -10.99
N LYS A 37 6.16 -9.76 -11.87
CA LYS A 37 7.44 -9.19 -12.29
C LYS A 37 7.17 -8.09 -13.31
N ILE A 38 7.46 -6.87 -12.89
CA ILE A 38 7.25 -5.65 -13.66
C ILE A 38 8.60 -5.17 -14.16
N HIS A 39 8.74 -5.05 -15.47
CA HIS A 39 9.93 -4.46 -16.09
C HIS A 39 9.91 -2.94 -15.93
N LYS A 40 11.06 -2.37 -15.55
CA LYS A 40 11.25 -0.92 -15.43
C LYS A 40 11.18 -0.29 -16.83
N LEU A 41 10.69 0.94 -16.92
CA LEU A 41 10.53 1.65 -18.20
C LEU A 41 11.82 1.68 -19.05
N GLY A 42 12.98 1.86 -18.41
CA GLY A 42 14.28 1.87 -19.09
C GLY A 42 14.82 0.50 -19.51
N SER A 43 14.11 -0.59 -19.27
CA SER A 43 14.57 -1.95 -19.62
C SER A 43 14.42 -2.29 -21.11
N GLY A 44 13.56 -1.56 -21.83
CA GLY A 44 13.20 -1.86 -23.23
C GLY A 44 12.25 -3.07 -23.39
N LEU A 45 11.78 -3.67 -22.29
CA LEU A 45 10.88 -4.83 -22.30
C LEU A 45 9.43 -4.38 -22.09
N LYS A 46 8.49 -4.99 -22.83
CA LYS A 46 7.06 -4.78 -22.64
C LYS A 46 6.63 -5.36 -21.28
N SER A 47 5.82 -4.62 -20.53
CA SER A 47 5.36 -5.01 -19.20
C SER A 47 4.12 -4.23 -18.81
N ILE A 48 3.20 -4.89 -18.11
CA ILE A 48 2.14 -4.21 -17.37
C ILE A 48 2.78 -3.22 -16.39
N THR A 49 2.16 -2.05 -16.25
CA THR A 49 2.55 -1.05 -15.26
C THR A 49 1.78 -1.24 -13.95
N PRO A 50 2.30 -0.74 -12.81
CA PRO A 50 1.55 -0.78 -11.56
C PRO A 50 0.20 -0.05 -11.63
N LYS A 51 0.09 0.99 -12.47
CA LYS A 51 -1.15 1.74 -12.69
C LYS A 51 -2.20 0.89 -13.41
N GLU A 52 -1.80 0.13 -14.41
CA GLU A 52 -2.69 -0.81 -15.09
C GLU A 52 -3.08 -1.97 -14.17
N ALA A 53 -2.12 -2.51 -13.44
CA ALA A 53 -2.35 -3.62 -12.54
C ALA A 53 -3.33 -3.25 -11.41
N ILE A 54 -3.25 -2.04 -10.83
CA ILE A 54 -4.19 -1.60 -9.78
C ILE A 54 -5.63 -1.52 -10.31
N ASP A 55 -5.83 -0.98 -11.52
CA ASP A 55 -7.16 -0.94 -12.14
C ASP A 55 -7.75 -2.35 -12.27
N VAL A 56 -6.94 -3.29 -12.77
CA VAL A 56 -7.35 -4.69 -12.97
C VAL A 56 -7.71 -5.36 -11.64
N VAL A 57 -6.87 -5.24 -10.60
CA VAL A 57 -7.20 -5.88 -9.31
C VAL A 57 -8.42 -5.27 -8.63
N LEU A 58 -8.67 -3.97 -8.78
CA LEU A 58 -9.87 -3.33 -8.23
C LEU A 58 -11.14 -3.93 -8.85
N CYS A 59 -11.14 -4.16 -10.16
CA CYS A 59 -12.27 -4.79 -10.86
C CYS A 59 -12.62 -6.17 -10.29
N TRP A 60 -11.63 -6.93 -9.81
CA TRP A 60 -11.80 -8.31 -9.32
C TRP A 60 -11.86 -8.42 -7.79
N GLY A 61 -11.84 -7.30 -7.05
CA GLY A 61 -11.88 -7.32 -5.58
C GLY A 61 -10.56 -7.69 -4.92
N TRP A 62 -9.45 -7.51 -5.65
CA TRP A 62 -8.09 -7.70 -5.21
C TRP A 62 -7.44 -6.35 -4.83
N ILE A 63 -6.23 -6.39 -4.29
CA ILE A 63 -5.45 -5.21 -3.89
C ILE A 63 -3.96 -5.45 -4.16
N ASP A 64 -3.24 -4.37 -4.44
CA ASP A 64 -1.79 -4.37 -4.46
C ASP A 64 -1.18 -4.39 -3.06
N GLY A 65 0.08 -4.78 -2.98
CA GLY A 65 0.81 -4.88 -1.72
C GLY A 65 2.29 -4.58 -1.88
N LEU A 66 3.10 -5.46 -1.31
CA LEU A 66 4.53 -5.24 -1.20
C LEU A 66 5.21 -5.15 -2.57
N ARG A 67 6.16 -4.22 -2.68
CA ARG A 67 7.13 -4.18 -3.76
C ARG A 67 8.48 -4.68 -3.27
N LYS A 68 9.18 -5.44 -4.11
CA LYS A 68 10.52 -5.97 -3.85
C LYS A 68 11.37 -5.80 -5.10
N GLY A 69 12.57 -5.22 -4.97
CA GLY A 69 13.52 -5.23 -6.08
C GLY A 69 13.88 -6.67 -6.47
N LEU A 70 13.98 -6.95 -7.77
CA LEU A 70 14.39 -8.24 -8.28
C LEU A 70 15.79 -8.15 -8.89
N ASP A 71 15.94 -7.25 -9.87
CA ASP A 71 17.19 -7.03 -10.60
C ASP A 71 17.28 -5.59 -11.13
N ASP A 72 18.29 -5.30 -11.95
CA ASP A 72 18.53 -3.97 -12.52
C ASP A 72 17.41 -3.51 -13.46
N LYS A 73 16.68 -4.44 -14.07
CA LYS A 73 15.67 -4.17 -15.09
C LYS A 73 14.25 -4.37 -14.59
N SER A 74 14.04 -4.99 -13.43
CA SER A 74 12.71 -5.37 -12.97
C SER A 74 12.54 -5.34 -11.45
N PHE A 75 11.29 -5.36 -11.02
CA PHE A 75 10.90 -5.53 -9.62
C PHE A 75 9.64 -6.39 -9.53
N LEU A 76 9.40 -6.96 -8.35
CA LEU A 76 8.18 -7.71 -8.08
C LEU A 76 7.19 -6.83 -7.31
N GLN A 77 5.91 -6.86 -7.70
CA GLN A 77 4.81 -6.32 -6.91
C GLN A 77 3.80 -7.41 -6.60
N ARG A 78 3.44 -7.54 -5.32
CA ARG A 78 2.45 -8.51 -4.87
C ARG A 78 1.04 -7.99 -5.02
N TYR A 79 0.12 -8.87 -5.37
CA TYR A 79 -1.33 -8.65 -5.38
C TYR A 79 -2.02 -9.82 -4.68
N THR A 80 -3.09 -9.52 -3.94
CA THR A 80 -3.84 -10.50 -3.14
C THR A 80 -5.34 -10.20 -3.17
N PRO A 81 -6.22 -11.18 -2.94
CA PRO A 81 -7.63 -10.91 -2.65
C PRO A 81 -7.78 -9.93 -1.47
N ARG A 82 -8.77 -9.03 -1.51
CA ARG A 82 -9.06 -8.18 -0.36
C ARG A 82 -9.65 -9.01 0.77
N GLY A 83 -9.02 -8.94 1.94
CA GLY A 83 -9.58 -9.48 3.18
C GLY A 83 -10.59 -8.52 3.81
N ARG A 84 -11.37 -9.04 4.76
CA ARG A 84 -12.37 -8.28 5.53
C ARG A 84 -11.82 -7.02 6.22
N LYS A 85 -10.51 -6.99 6.51
CA LYS A 85 -9.83 -5.86 7.17
C LYS A 85 -8.99 -5.01 6.21
N SER A 86 -9.03 -5.27 4.91
CA SER A 86 -8.27 -4.50 3.93
C SER A 86 -8.74 -3.05 3.91
N ILE A 87 -7.80 -2.14 4.16
CA ILE A 87 -8.02 -0.70 4.13
C ILE A 87 -8.23 -0.19 2.70
N TRP A 88 -8.83 0.98 2.58
CA TRP A 88 -9.00 1.70 1.32
C TRP A 88 -8.22 3.01 1.37
N SER A 89 -7.67 3.40 0.22
CA SER A 89 -7.08 4.73 -0.01
C SER A 89 -8.06 5.55 -0.83
N GLN A 90 -8.01 6.88 -0.70
CA GLN A 90 -8.86 7.76 -1.49
C GLN A 90 -8.61 7.56 -3.00
N ILE A 91 -7.34 7.37 -3.40
CA ILE A 91 -6.97 7.06 -4.78
C ILE A 91 -7.68 5.80 -5.31
N ASN A 92 -7.80 4.75 -4.49
CA ASN A 92 -8.50 3.53 -4.90
C ASN A 92 -10.01 3.73 -4.94
N VAL A 93 -10.58 4.57 -4.07
CA VAL A 93 -11.98 4.98 -4.13
C VAL A 93 -12.26 5.73 -5.44
N ASP A 94 -11.40 6.69 -5.80
CA ASP A 94 -11.52 7.49 -7.02
C ASP A 94 -11.34 6.61 -8.27
N ASN A 95 -10.38 5.68 -8.26
CA ASN A 95 -10.21 4.70 -9.33
C ASN A 95 -11.44 3.81 -9.48
N VAL A 96 -12.03 3.33 -8.38
CA VAL A 96 -13.27 2.53 -8.46
C VAL A 96 -14.41 3.35 -9.06
N ALA A 97 -14.59 4.62 -8.67
CA ALA A 97 -15.63 5.46 -9.25
C ALA A 97 -15.48 5.57 -10.77
N ARG A 98 -14.26 5.88 -11.25
CA ARG A 98 -13.95 5.88 -12.67
C ARG A 98 -14.18 4.52 -13.34
N LEU A 99 -13.77 3.41 -12.71
CA LEU A 99 -13.94 2.07 -13.29
C LEU A 99 -15.41 1.62 -13.35
N ILE A 100 -16.27 2.14 -12.46
CA ILE A 100 -17.73 1.96 -12.53
C ILE A 100 -18.27 2.72 -13.74
N GLU A 101 -17.88 3.98 -13.93
CA GLU A 101 -18.30 4.79 -15.09
C GLU A 101 -17.84 4.16 -16.42
N GLU A 102 -16.64 3.56 -16.44
CA GLU A 102 -16.10 2.82 -17.59
C GLU A 102 -16.76 1.44 -17.79
N GLY A 103 -17.62 0.97 -16.88
CA GLY A 103 -18.27 -0.35 -16.96
C GLY A 103 -17.32 -1.55 -16.78
N ARG A 104 -16.15 -1.34 -16.17
CA ARG A 104 -15.08 -2.35 -16.05
C ARG A 104 -15.13 -3.17 -14.76
N MET A 105 -15.86 -2.69 -13.75
CA MET A 105 -16.00 -3.38 -12.47
C MET A 105 -16.78 -4.69 -12.64
N THR A 106 -16.27 -5.76 -12.03
CA THR A 106 -17.02 -7.03 -11.94
C THR A 106 -17.84 -7.05 -10.65
N GLU A 107 -18.75 -8.01 -10.53
CA GLU A 107 -19.50 -8.25 -9.29
C GLU A 107 -18.57 -8.52 -8.09
N HIS A 108 -17.40 -9.14 -8.31
CA HIS A 108 -16.43 -9.45 -7.25
C HIS A 108 -15.78 -8.17 -6.69
N GLY A 109 -15.44 -7.23 -7.56
CA GLY A 109 -14.94 -5.91 -7.17
C GLY A 109 -16.01 -5.12 -6.42
N LEU A 110 -17.22 -5.05 -6.97
CA LEU A 110 -18.35 -4.35 -6.35
C LEU A 110 -18.71 -4.92 -4.97
N LYS A 111 -18.65 -6.24 -4.79
CA LYS A 111 -18.86 -6.87 -3.48
C LYS A 111 -17.88 -6.35 -2.42
N GLN A 112 -16.62 -6.10 -2.77
CA GLN A 112 -15.64 -5.54 -1.85
C GLN A 112 -15.89 -4.06 -1.55
N VAL A 113 -16.42 -3.30 -2.52
CA VAL A 113 -16.86 -1.91 -2.35
C VAL A 113 -18.02 -1.86 -1.36
N GLU A 114 -19.06 -2.65 -1.58
CA GLU A 114 -20.24 -2.68 -0.70
C GLU A 114 -19.89 -3.16 0.71
N ALA A 115 -19.04 -4.18 0.84
CA ALA A 115 -18.55 -4.61 2.15
C ALA A 115 -17.77 -3.51 2.88
N ALA A 116 -17.02 -2.66 2.16
CA ALA A 116 -16.26 -1.57 2.75
C ALA A 116 -17.13 -0.37 3.14
N LYS A 117 -18.19 -0.07 2.38
CA LYS A 117 -19.19 0.93 2.76
C LYS A 117 -19.96 0.47 4.00
N ALA A 118 -20.40 -0.78 4.03
CA ALA A 118 -21.19 -1.34 5.13
C ALA A 118 -20.46 -1.32 6.49
N ASP A 119 -19.12 -1.43 6.51
CA ASP A 119 -18.32 -1.41 7.73
C ASP A 119 -17.52 -0.10 7.95
N GLY A 120 -17.81 0.92 7.16
CA GLY A 120 -17.24 2.27 7.28
C GLY A 120 -15.78 2.38 6.83
N ARG A 121 -15.18 1.35 6.22
CA ARG A 121 -13.80 1.45 5.68
C ARG A 121 -13.72 2.32 4.44
N TRP A 122 -14.81 2.43 3.69
CA TRP A 122 -14.88 3.25 2.49
C TRP A 122 -14.76 4.74 2.82
N GLU A 123 -15.54 5.22 3.78
CA GLU A 123 -15.58 6.62 4.24
C GLU A 123 -14.31 7.01 4.99
N ARG A 124 -13.64 6.03 5.61
CA ARG A 124 -12.34 6.20 6.27
C ARG A 124 -11.15 6.03 5.33
N ALA A 125 -11.38 6.03 4.01
CA ALA A 125 -10.30 5.92 3.04
C ALA A 125 -9.24 6.99 3.29
N TYR A 126 -7.98 6.57 3.42
CA TYR A 126 -6.93 7.49 3.81
C TYR A 126 -6.47 8.34 2.61
N ALA A 127 -6.17 9.61 2.87
CA ALA A 127 -5.68 10.55 1.86
C ALA A 127 -4.32 10.13 1.28
N SER A 128 -3.96 10.69 0.13
CA SER A 128 -2.68 10.41 -0.51
C SER A 128 -1.50 10.70 0.43
N GLY A 129 -0.38 9.99 0.23
CA GLY A 129 0.79 10.15 1.11
C GLY A 129 1.41 11.55 1.10
N LYS A 130 1.14 12.38 0.08
CA LYS A 130 1.62 13.76 0.01
C LYS A 130 0.83 14.70 0.94
N ASP A 131 -0.43 14.39 1.20
CA ASP A 131 -1.34 15.25 1.98
C ASP A 131 -1.47 14.79 3.45
N MET A 132 -0.89 13.63 3.76
CA MET A 132 -0.98 13.01 5.08
C MET A 132 -0.10 13.73 6.10
N LYS A 133 -0.67 14.72 6.78
CA LYS A 133 0.00 15.41 7.89
C LYS A 133 0.21 14.48 9.09
N ILE A 134 1.38 14.61 9.71
CA ILE A 134 1.66 13.99 11.01
C ILE A 134 0.64 14.54 12.02
N PRO A 135 -0.05 13.67 12.79
CA PRO A 135 -0.98 14.12 13.81
C PRO A 135 -0.30 15.02 14.87
N ASP A 136 -1.01 16.05 15.33
CA ASP A 136 -0.46 17.08 16.20
C ASP A 136 0.11 16.53 17.51
N ASP A 137 -0.51 15.49 18.08
CA ASP A 137 -0.04 14.83 19.29
C ASP A 137 1.27 14.06 19.09
N LEU A 138 1.43 13.40 17.94
CA LEU A 138 2.71 12.80 17.57
C LEU A 138 3.77 13.87 17.29
N GLN A 139 3.39 14.96 16.60
CA GLN A 139 4.31 16.06 16.30
C GLN A 139 4.82 16.71 17.60
N ALA A 140 3.92 17.05 18.52
CA ALA A 140 4.27 17.61 19.83
C ALA A 140 5.18 16.68 20.64
N ALA A 141 4.90 15.37 20.65
CA ALA A 141 5.75 14.40 21.33
C ALA A 141 7.15 14.26 20.70
N ILE A 142 7.27 14.42 19.38
CA ILE A 142 8.56 14.43 18.70
C ILE A 142 9.31 15.74 18.99
N ASP A 143 8.62 16.88 18.98
CA ASP A 143 9.24 18.20 19.20
C ASP A 143 9.73 18.40 20.63
N ALA A 144 9.12 17.71 21.60
CA ALA A 144 9.58 17.67 22.98
C ALA A 144 10.93 16.91 23.16
N GLU A 145 11.38 16.18 22.14
CA GLU A 145 12.58 15.34 22.20
C GLU A 145 13.58 15.74 21.09
N PRO A 146 14.63 16.54 21.39
CA PRO A 146 15.50 17.15 20.38
C PRO A 146 16.08 16.16 19.35
N LYS A 147 16.55 14.99 19.80
CA LYS A 147 17.07 13.94 18.89
C LYS A 147 16.00 13.39 17.96
N ALA A 148 14.75 13.25 18.44
CA ALA A 148 13.65 12.79 17.62
C ALA A 148 13.27 13.84 16.55
N SER A 149 13.23 15.11 16.93
CA SER A 149 12.92 16.22 16.01
C SER A 149 13.98 16.36 14.91
N GLU A 150 15.27 16.26 15.25
CA GLU A 150 16.35 16.21 14.27
C GLU A 150 16.23 15.03 13.30
N MET A 151 15.86 13.85 13.81
CA MET A 151 15.66 12.68 12.98
C MET A 151 14.45 12.86 12.04
N LEU A 152 13.35 13.45 12.54
CA LEU A 152 12.15 13.74 11.76
C LEU A 152 12.47 14.61 10.53
N ALA A 153 13.33 15.62 10.68
CA ALA A 153 13.78 16.48 9.57
C ALA A 153 14.49 15.70 8.45
N LYS A 154 15.14 14.57 8.78
CA LYS A 154 15.89 13.72 7.85
C LYS A 154 15.07 12.58 7.24
N LEU A 155 13.82 12.37 7.70
CA LEU A 155 12.99 11.26 7.21
C LEU A 155 12.56 11.46 5.76
N SER A 156 12.59 10.35 5.01
CA SER A 156 11.97 10.27 3.69
C SER A 156 10.45 10.46 3.79
N ALA A 157 9.82 10.85 2.68
CA ALA A 157 8.36 10.94 2.60
C ALA A 157 7.67 9.62 2.98
N GLN A 158 8.28 8.47 2.65
CA GLN A 158 7.76 7.14 3.01
C GLN A 158 7.73 6.92 4.52
N ASN A 159 8.81 7.29 5.23
CA ASN A 159 8.87 7.15 6.68
C ASN A 159 7.95 8.15 7.40
N ARG A 160 7.86 9.40 6.91
CA ARG A 160 6.91 10.40 7.43
C ARG A 160 5.46 9.94 7.27
N PHE A 161 5.11 9.44 6.08
CA PHE A 161 3.81 8.84 5.84
C PHE A 161 3.55 7.66 6.79
N ALA A 162 4.53 6.77 6.98
CA ALA A 162 4.39 5.60 7.83
C ALA A 162 4.10 5.97 9.30
N LEU A 163 4.75 7.01 9.82
CA LEU A 163 4.47 7.55 11.15
C LEU A 163 3.03 8.06 11.24
N ALA A 164 2.65 8.97 10.34
CA ALA A 164 1.32 9.58 10.34
C ALA A 164 0.22 8.52 10.18
N PHE A 165 0.37 7.63 9.21
CA PHE A 165 -0.57 6.58 8.88
C PHE A 165 -0.76 5.60 10.05
N ARG A 166 0.33 5.11 10.65
CA ARG A 166 0.24 4.13 11.75
C ARG A 166 -0.35 4.73 13.02
N THR A 167 -0.08 6.01 13.32
CA THR A 167 -0.67 6.69 14.47
C THR A 167 -2.16 6.95 14.26
N ARG A 168 -2.58 7.43 13.07
CA ARG A 168 -4.00 7.67 12.74
C ARG A 168 -4.85 6.40 12.81
N ASN A 169 -4.29 5.24 12.46
CA ASN A 169 -5.00 3.97 12.48
C ASN A 169 -5.06 3.28 13.85
N MET A 170 -4.53 3.90 14.91
CA MET A 170 -4.68 3.37 16.27
C MET A 170 -6.13 3.55 16.73
N LYS A 171 -6.77 2.43 17.11
CA LYS A 171 -8.19 2.38 17.47
C LYS A 171 -8.50 2.79 18.90
N THR A 172 -7.52 2.71 19.79
CA THR A 172 -7.68 3.00 21.21
C THR A 172 -6.70 4.07 21.63
N GLU A 173 -7.12 4.93 22.55
CA GLU A 173 -6.28 6.00 23.10
C GLU A 173 -5.01 5.45 23.76
N ALA A 174 -5.14 4.41 24.60
CA ALA A 174 -4.01 3.74 25.22
C ALA A 174 -3.03 3.17 24.18
N GLY A 175 -3.55 2.56 23.12
CA GLY A 175 -2.72 2.05 22.02
C GLY A 175 -2.02 3.18 21.26
N ARG A 176 -2.72 4.29 21.04
CA ARG A 176 -2.20 5.48 20.37
C ARG A 176 -1.05 6.10 21.17
N LYS A 177 -1.23 6.31 22.47
CA LYS A 177 -0.19 6.83 23.37
C LYS A 177 1.07 5.95 23.32
N LYS A 178 0.92 4.63 23.52
CA LYS A 178 2.03 3.68 23.44
C LYS A 178 2.73 3.69 22.07
N LYS A 179 1.96 3.86 20.99
CA LYS A 179 2.51 3.94 19.62
C LYS A 179 3.37 5.19 19.44
N ILE A 180 2.91 6.34 19.93
CA ILE A 180 3.63 7.61 19.90
C ILE A 180 4.94 7.48 20.67
N GLU A 181 4.90 7.00 21.92
CA GLU A 181 6.09 6.75 22.74
C GLU A 181 7.10 5.85 22.01
N THR A 182 6.62 4.76 21.40
CA THR A 182 7.48 3.83 20.64
C THR A 182 8.15 4.54 19.45
N PHE A 183 7.43 5.41 18.73
CA PHE A 183 7.99 6.13 17.59
C PHE A 183 9.00 7.19 18.02
N VAL A 184 8.73 7.93 19.09
CA VAL A 184 9.69 8.91 19.63
C VAL A 184 10.98 8.21 20.04
N GLU A 185 10.91 7.09 20.76
CA GLU A 185 12.08 6.32 21.15
C GLU A 185 12.86 5.74 19.96
N MET A 186 12.17 5.25 18.93
CA MET A 186 12.80 4.81 17.68
C MET A 186 13.56 5.96 17.01
N LEU A 187 12.95 7.14 16.89
CA LEU A 187 13.58 8.32 16.28
C LEU A 187 14.76 8.83 17.11
N LYS A 188 14.70 8.79 18.44
CA LYS A 188 15.82 9.13 19.35
C LYS A 188 17.05 8.27 19.09
N ARG A 189 16.86 7.01 18.70
CA ARG A 189 17.94 6.08 18.32
C ARG A 189 18.41 6.23 16.86
N GLY A 190 17.82 7.14 16.09
CA GLY A 190 18.11 7.31 14.66
C GLY A 190 17.57 6.18 13.78
N GLU A 191 16.64 5.38 14.30
CA GLU A 191 16.02 4.26 13.58
C GLU A 191 14.85 4.74 12.70
N THR A 192 14.49 3.92 11.71
CA THR A 192 13.41 4.22 10.75
C THR A 192 12.52 3.01 10.52
N ILE A 193 11.27 3.25 10.10
CA ILE A 193 10.31 2.17 9.84
C ILE A 193 10.69 1.39 8.58
N TYR A 194 11.05 2.12 7.53
CA TYR A 194 11.54 1.58 6.27
C TYR A 194 12.98 2.02 6.08
N PRO A 195 13.85 1.15 5.51
CA PRO A 195 15.19 1.55 5.13
C PRO A 195 15.14 2.82 4.27
N GLN A 196 15.93 3.81 4.64
CA GLN A 196 16.16 5.00 3.83
C GLN A 196 17.66 5.20 3.71
N GLY A 197 18.13 5.51 2.49
CA GLY A 197 19.53 5.84 2.28
C GLY A 197 19.93 7.02 3.18
N ARG A 198 21.13 6.97 3.76
CA ARG A 198 21.70 8.16 4.40
C ARG A 198 21.79 9.24 3.31
N LYS A 199 21.05 10.33 3.48
CA LYS A 199 21.43 11.59 2.83
C LYS A 199 22.72 12.07 3.49
#